data_AF-A0A922DNH1-F1
#
_entry.id   AF-A0A922DNH1-F1
#
_cell.length_a   1.000
_cell.length_b   1.000
_cell.length_c   1.000
_cell.angle_alpha   90.00
_cell.angle_beta   90.00
_cell.angle_gamma   90.00
#
_symmetry.space_group_name_H-M   'P 1'
#
loop_
_entity.id
_entity.type
_entity.pdbx_description
1 polymer ?
#
loop_
_entity_poly.entity_id
_entity_poly.type
_entity_poly.pdbx_seq_one_letter_code
_entity_poly.pdbx_strand_id
1 'polypeptide(L)'
;MAGPPPTNPAPEVTRFTRDLPPAHYILKIESLSKIIPMLPGEKEPKYDSEVFECGGYKWKLSFYPSGRKECDSAENISLYLSMEDTDSLPLCWEVNATFKLFVLDQIRGEYLALQDADKGTIRRFHAMKTEWGFAQFLPSTKFNDAKSGYLVEDSCVFGAEVFVIKCTGKGERISILSPPITGYCRWEIGKFSALNVECLSKEFKVGERKWELKLYPKAVSADNADESYIKLFLSVSCWDQTPPQKGKLYAKYTLRVRDRRTGGKHEEITDSKWFSTSKRGYDYPKFLPLSTLKDQSRSLLANDILVVEVHIEIISMVKINFTNEKRE
;
A
#
# COMPACT_ATOMS: atom_id res chain seq x y z
N MET A 1 30.19 -27.78 32.70
CA MET A 1 29.07 -28.53 32.10
C MET A 1 28.05 -27.50 31.62
N ALA A 2 27.96 -27.30 30.31
CA ALA A 2 26.91 -26.46 29.73
C ALA A 2 25.60 -27.24 29.80
N GLY A 3 24.54 -26.61 30.33
CA GLY A 3 23.22 -27.22 30.40
C GLY A 3 22.67 -27.54 29.01
N PRO A 4 21.69 -28.46 28.92
CA PRO A 4 21.04 -28.76 27.64
C PRO A 4 20.44 -27.48 27.04
N PRO A 5 20.45 -27.34 25.70
CA PRO A 5 19.84 -26.19 25.04
C PRO A 5 18.36 -26.11 25.42
N PRO A 6 17.79 -24.89 25.53
CA PRO A 6 16.37 -24.74 25.83
C PRO A 6 15.56 -25.43 24.73
N THR A 7 14.78 -26.42 25.13
CA THR A 7 13.72 -26.99 24.31
C THR A 7 12.76 -25.86 23.97
N ASN A 8 12.71 -25.48 22.70
CA ASN A 8 11.75 -24.50 22.21
C ASN A 8 10.35 -25.05 22.56
N PRO A 9 9.52 -24.36 23.36
CA PRO A 9 8.17 -24.84 23.63
C PRO A 9 7.46 -25.00 22.29
N ALA A 10 6.87 -26.17 22.06
CA ALA A 10 6.13 -26.45 20.84
C ALA A 10 5.13 -25.31 20.62
N PRO A 11 5.08 -24.69 19.43
CA PRO A 11 4.12 -23.64 19.17
C PRO A 11 2.73 -24.20 19.44
N GLU A 12 2.03 -23.61 20.41
CA GLU A 12 0.65 -23.97 20.71
C GLU A 12 -0.15 -23.86 19.40
N VAL A 13 -1.08 -24.79 19.17
CA VAL A 13 -1.91 -24.84 17.95
C VAL A 13 -3.32 -24.43 18.35
N THR A 14 -3.93 -23.51 17.61
CA THR A 14 -5.36 -23.20 17.77
C THR A 14 -6.21 -24.11 16.91
N ARG A 15 -7.27 -24.66 17.52
CA ARG A 15 -8.27 -25.52 16.87
C ARG A 15 -9.64 -24.84 16.94
N PHE A 16 -10.36 -24.82 15.83
CA PHE A 16 -11.74 -24.31 15.78
C PHE A 16 -12.53 -25.00 14.67
N THR A 17 -13.86 -25.01 14.78
CA THR A 17 -14.75 -25.56 13.75
C THR A 17 -15.32 -24.46 12.86
N ARG A 18 -15.62 -24.79 11.61
CA ARG A 18 -16.24 -23.89 10.62
C ARG A 18 -16.93 -24.70 9.52
N ASP A 19 -18.13 -24.28 9.12
CA ASP A 19 -18.91 -24.95 8.07
C ASP A 19 -18.39 -24.69 6.65
N LEU A 20 -17.76 -23.53 6.44
CA LEU A 20 -17.22 -23.14 5.14
C LEU A 20 -16.02 -24.02 4.74
N PRO A 21 -15.98 -24.51 3.48
CA PRO A 21 -14.87 -25.30 2.98
C PRO A 21 -13.57 -24.50 2.90
N PRO A 22 -12.40 -25.16 2.93
CA PRO A 22 -11.11 -24.54 2.73
C PRO A 22 -11.04 -23.82 1.37
N ALA A 23 -10.52 -22.60 1.35
CA ALA A 23 -10.57 -21.74 0.16
C ALA A 23 -9.68 -22.20 -1.01
N HIS A 24 -8.58 -22.92 -0.75
CA HIS A 24 -7.54 -23.12 -1.77
C HIS A 24 -7.43 -24.57 -2.26
N TYR A 25 -7.60 -25.55 -1.38
CA TYR A 25 -7.46 -26.95 -1.78
C TYR A 25 -8.23 -27.91 -0.88
N ILE A 26 -8.79 -28.96 -1.48
CA ILE A 26 -9.45 -30.07 -0.80
C ILE A 26 -8.88 -31.38 -1.35
N LEU A 27 -8.49 -32.27 -0.45
CA LEU A 27 -8.03 -33.61 -0.76
C LEU A 27 -9.03 -34.61 -0.17
N LYS A 28 -9.75 -35.35 -1.01
CA LYS A 28 -10.54 -36.50 -0.60
C LYS A 28 -9.73 -37.77 -0.84
N ILE A 29 -9.61 -38.61 0.18
CA ILE A 29 -9.01 -39.93 0.10
C ILE A 29 -10.13 -40.96 0.28
N GLU A 30 -10.24 -41.91 -0.64
CA GLU A 30 -11.22 -42.99 -0.61
C GLU A 30 -10.50 -44.33 -0.49
N SER A 31 -11.10 -45.29 0.22
CA SER A 31 -10.46 -46.58 0.51
C SER A 31 -9.13 -46.45 1.26
N LEU A 32 -9.07 -45.61 2.29
CA LEU A 32 -7.85 -45.27 3.03
C LEU A 32 -7.12 -46.52 3.54
N SER A 33 -7.84 -47.51 4.06
CA SER A 33 -7.27 -48.76 4.56
C SER A 33 -6.47 -49.53 3.48
N LYS A 34 -6.87 -49.43 2.21
CA LYS A 34 -6.18 -50.05 1.07
C LYS A 34 -5.02 -49.21 0.56
N ILE A 35 -5.07 -47.90 0.75
CA ILE A 35 -4.02 -46.96 0.32
C ILE A 35 -2.82 -47.00 1.28
N ILE A 36 -3.06 -47.10 2.60
CA ILE A 36 -1.99 -47.06 3.62
C ILE A 36 -0.83 -48.03 3.31
N PRO A 37 -1.07 -49.31 2.98
CA PRO A 37 0.01 -50.25 2.64
C PRO A 37 0.78 -49.92 1.36
N MET A 38 0.23 -49.06 0.50
CA MET A 38 0.82 -48.66 -0.78
C MET A 38 1.57 -47.33 -0.70
N LEU A 39 1.57 -46.67 0.47
CA LEU A 39 2.20 -45.36 0.61
C LEU A 39 3.73 -45.45 0.51
N PRO A 40 4.38 -44.56 -0.25
CA PRO A 40 5.84 -44.51 -0.34
C PRO A 40 6.46 -44.06 0.99
N GLY A 41 7.64 -44.61 1.31
CA GLY A 41 8.46 -44.26 2.46
C GLY A 41 8.48 -45.33 3.55
N GLU A 42 9.64 -45.97 3.77
CA GLU A 42 9.75 -47.08 4.73
C GLU A 42 9.56 -46.66 6.19
N LYS A 43 10.05 -45.46 6.54
CA LYS A 43 10.08 -44.97 7.93
C LYS A 43 8.93 -44.03 8.26
N GLU A 44 8.43 -43.31 7.27
CA GLU A 44 7.35 -42.31 7.39
C GLU A 44 6.50 -42.38 6.11
N PRO A 45 5.66 -43.43 5.96
CA PRO A 45 4.81 -43.57 4.79
C PRO A 45 3.88 -42.37 4.67
N LYS A 46 3.79 -41.78 3.48
CA LYS A 46 2.98 -40.58 3.25
C LYS A 46 2.28 -40.57 1.91
N TYR A 47 1.21 -39.80 1.83
CA TYR A 47 0.58 -39.42 0.58
C TYR A 47 0.81 -37.93 0.33
N ASP A 48 1.36 -37.58 -0.84
CA ASP A 48 1.42 -36.21 -1.30
C ASP A 48 0.30 -35.97 -2.32
N SER A 49 -0.43 -34.87 -2.17
CA SER A 49 -1.49 -34.50 -3.10
C SER A 49 -0.95 -34.05 -4.46
N GLU A 50 -1.86 -33.91 -5.42
CA GLU A 50 -1.60 -33.08 -6.60
C GLU A 50 -1.23 -31.64 -6.22
N VAL A 51 -0.54 -30.98 -7.15
CA VAL A 51 -0.09 -29.60 -6.99
C VAL A 51 -1.28 -28.65 -7.13
N PHE A 52 -1.37 -27.68 -6.24
CA PHE A 52 -2.30 -26.57 -6.34
C PHE A 52 -1.59 -25.22 -6.24
N GLU A 53 -2.14 -24.22 -6.91
CA GLU A 53 -1.54 -22.89 -7.01
C GLU A 53 -2.32 -21.87 -6.19
N CYS A 54 -1.63 -21.14 -5.32
CA CYS A 54 -2.18 -19.99 -4.62
C CYS A 54 -1.06 -19.03 -4.18
N GLY A 55 -1.37 -17.73 -4.07
CA GLY A 55 -0.38 -16.70 -3.75
C GLY A 55 0.73 -16.51 -4.81
N GLY A 56 0.61 -17.14 -5.98
CA GLY A 56 1.63 -17.18 -7.03
C GLY A 56 2.72 -18.23 -6.82
N TYR A 57 2.46 -19.25 -5.99
CA TYR A 57 3.36 -20.37 -5.72
C TYR A 57 2.60 -21.70 -5.83
N LYS A 58 3.35 -22.78 -6.02
CA LYS A 58 2.86 -24.15 -6.13
C LYS A 58 3.02 -24.87 -4.79
N TRP A 59 1.97 -25.56 -4.37
CA TRP A 59 1.87 -26.20 -3.07
C TRP A 59 1.35 -27.63 -3.19
N LYS A 60 1.65 -28.46 -2.19
CA LYS A 60 1.07 -29.79 -1.98
C LYS A 60 0.64 -29.96 -0.53
N LEU A 61 -0.37 -30.80 -0.32
CA LEU A 61 -0.70 -31.36 0.99
C LEU A 61 -0.01 -32.71 1.17
N SER A 62 0.69 -32.87 2.29
CA SER A 62 1.40 -34.10 2.65
C SER A 62 0.74 -34.72 3.89
N PHE A 63 0.09 -35.87 3.70
CA PHE A 63 -0.66 -36.59 4.72
C PHE A 63 0.14 -37.79 5.23
N TYR A 64 0.29 -37.88 6.55
CA TYR A 64 1.00 -38.95 7.26
C TYR A 64 0.03 -39.70 8.18
N PRO A 65 -0.52 -40.86 7.78
CA PRO A 65 -1.50 -41.60 8.57
C PRO A 65 -0.94 -42.15 9.88
N SER A 66 0.36 -42.44 9.94
CA SER A 66 1.05 -42.91 11.16
C SER A 66 1.80 -41.79 11.89
N GLY A 67 1.61 -40.55 11.46
CA GLY A 67 2.33 -39.39 11.95
C GLY A 67 3.81 -39.32 11.56
N ARG A 68 4.50 -38.29 12.05
CA ARG A 68 5.97 -38.12 11.93
C ARG A 68 6.70 -38.43 13.22
N LYS A 69 7.96 -38.86 13.10
CA LYS A 69 8.84 -39.20 14.23
C LYS A 69 9.28 -38.00 15.08
N GLU A 70 9.00 -36.78 14.63
CA GLU A 70 9.31 -35.54 15.33
C GLU A 70 8.54 -35.39 16.67
N CYS A 71 7.61 -36.28 16.99
CA CYS A 71 6.90 -36.34 18.27
C CYS A 71 6.98 -37.75 18.88
N ASP A 72 7.37 -37.84 20.15
CA ASP A 72 7.36 -39.09 20.95
C ASP A 72 5.94 -39.65 21.21
N SER A 73 4.90 -39.00 20.67
CA SER A 73 3.50 -39.43 20.75
C SER A 73 3.07 -40.13 19.45
N ALA A 74 3.37 -41.43 19.37
CA ALA A 74 3.13 -42.31 18.22
C ALA A 74 1.64 -42.56 17.83
N GLU A 75 0.73 -41.67 18.18
CA GLU A 75 -0.74 -41.86 18.04
C GLU A 75 -1.47 -40.66 17.42
N ASN A 76 -0.82 -39.90 16.54
CA ASN A 76 -1.47 -38.81 15.80
C ASN A 76 -1.26 -38.97 14.29
N ILE A 77 -2.28 -38.64 13.51
CA ILE A 77 -2.07 -38.33 12.09
C ILE A 77 -1.38 -36.97 11.98
N SER A 78 -0.54 -36.79 10.98
CA SER A 78 0.07 -35.49 10.68
C SER A 78 -0.35 -34.98 9.30
N LEU A 79 -0.44 -33.65 9.17
CA LEU A 79 -0.75 -32.99 7.92
C LEU A 79 0.16 -31.78 7.73
N TYR A 80 0.77 -31.69 6.56
CA TYR A 80 1.74 -30.67 6.20
C TYR A 80 1.40 -30.01 4.87
N LEU A 81 1.89 -28.78 4.72
CA LEU A 81 1.90 -28.00 3.50
C LEU A 81 3.35 -27.89 3.03
N SER A 82 3.61 -28.33 1.80
CA SER A 82 4.92 -28.27 1.15
C SER A 82 4.88 -27.39 -0.09
N MET A 83 5.96 -26.65 -0.34
CA MET A 83 6.18 -25.96 -1.61
C MET A 83 6.72 -26.93 -2.65
N GLU A 84 6.26 -26.75 -3.88
CA GLU A 84 6.68 -27.52 -5.05
C GLU A 84 7.35 -26.59 -6.08
N ASP A 85 8.11 -27.16 -7.01
CA ASP A 85 8.78 -26.42 -8.10
C ASP A 85 9.75 -25.35 -7.56
N THR A 86 10.40 -25.63 -6.44
CA THR A 86 11.31 -24.68 -5.76
C THR A 86 12.59 -24.41 -6.55
N ASP A 87 12.92 -25.28 -7.50
CA ASP A 87 14.09 -25.14 -8.38
C ASP A 87 13.89 -24.05 -9.45
N SER A 88 12.64 -23.69 -9.74
CA SER A 88 12.31 -22.56 -10.62
C SER A 88 12.45 -21.19 -9.94
N LEU A 89 12.60 -21.18 -8.61
CA LEU A 89 12.69 -19.95 -7.82
C LEU A 89 14.12 -19.38 -7.82
N PRO A 90 14.29 -18.06 -7.66
CA PRO A 90 15.61 -17.44 -7.57
C PRO A 90 16.48 -18.04 -6.45
N LEU A 91 17.80 -17.94 -6.60
CA LEU A 91 18.73 -18.27 -5.51
C LEU A 91 18.37 -17.46 -4.25
N CYS A 92 18.42 -18.12 -3.09
CA CYS A 92 18.05 -17.55 -1.79
C CYS A 92 16.59 -17.05 -1.72
N TRP A 93 15.66 -17.68 -2.47
CA TRP A 93 14.25 -17.35 -2.37
C TRP A 93 13.70 -17.54 -0.95
N GLU A 94 12.73 -16.69 -0.62
CA GLU A 94 11.98 -16.77 0.62
C GLU A 94 10.51 -16.48 0.35
N VAL A 95 9.64 -17.35 0.87
CA VAL A 95 8.20 -17.16 0.83
C VAL A 95 7.68 -17.13 2.24
N ASN A 96 7.05 -16.03 2.61
CA ASN A 96 6.41 -15.87 3.90
C ASN A 96 4.92 -16.15 3.73
N ALA A 97 4.35 -17.07 4.50
CA ALA A 97 2.93 -17.39 4.41
C ALA A 97 2.34 -17.70 5.79
N THR A 98 1.05 -17.41 5.95
CA THR A 98 0.22 -18.02 6.99
C THR A 98 -0.62 -19.10 6.32
N PHE A 99 -0.96 -20.16 7.06
CA PHE A 99 -1.83 -21.19 6.53
C PHE A 99 -2.72 -21.80 7.60
N LYS A 100 -3.77 -22.47 7.14
CA LYS A 100 -4.66 -23.29 7.96
C LYS A 100 -4.85 -24.64 7.27
N LEU A 101 -4.86 -25.70 8.05
CA LEU A 101 -5.08 -27.06 7.59
C LEU A 101 -6.37 -27.60 8.18
N PHE A 102 -7.11 -28.39 7.41
CA PHE A 102 -8.49 -28.77 7.74
C PHE A 102 -8.72 -30.27 7.61
N VAL A 103 -9.66 -30.78 8.38
CA VAL A 103 -10.28 -32.11 8.21
C VAL A 103 -11.80 -31.98 8.37
N LEU A 104 -12.55 -32.62 7.48
CA LEU A 104 -14.02 -32.57 7.47
C LEU A 104 -14.59 -33.61 8.44
N ASP A 105 -15.42 -33.16 9.36
CA ASP A 105 -16.42 -34.00 10.02
C ASP A 105 -17.58 -34.22 9.04
N GLN A 106 -17.60 -35.39 8.41
CA GLN A 106 -18.56 -35.73 7.36
C GLN A 106 -19.97 -36.00 7.90
N ILE A 107 -20.12 -36.19 9.22
CA ILE A 107 -21.42 -36.40 9.86
C ILE A 107 -22.10 -35.05 10.12
N ARG A 108 -21.33 -34.07 10.61
CA ARG A 108 -21.84 -32.73 10.94
C ARG A 108 -21.77 -31.75 9.77
N GLY A 109 -20.94 -32.03 8.76
CA GLY A 109 -20.68 -31.12 7.65
C GLY A 109 -19.80 -29.93 8.04
N GLU A 110 -18.97 -30.09 9.09
CA GLU A 110 -18.12 -29.02 9.63
C GLU A 110 -16.64 -29.37 9.47
N TYR A 111 -15.81 -28.37 9.18
CA TYR A 111 -14.36 -28.55 9.15
C TYR A 111 -13.74 -28.22 10.50
N LEU A 112 -12.93 -29.14 11.02
CA LEU A 112 -11.97 -28.83 12.07
C LEU A 112 -10.74 -28.19 11.43
N ALA A 113 -10.48 -26.93 11.79
CA ALA A 113 -9.35 -26.15 11.31
C ALA A 113 -8.24 -26.09 12.37
N LEU A 114 -6.99 -26.27 11.92
CA LEU A 114 -5.77 -26.07 12.68
C LEU A 114 -4.94 -24.94 12.10
N GLN A 115 -4.45 -24.08 12.97
CA GLN A 115 -3.51 -23.01 12.66
C GLN A 115 -2.59 -22.74 13.87
N ASP A 116 -1.52 -21.99 13.65
CA ASP A 116 -0.65 -21.53 14.75
C ASP A 116 -1.44 -20.73 15.81
N ALA A 117 -1.08 -20.88 17.10
CA ALA A 117 -1.81 -20.26 18.20
C ALA A 117 -1.78 -18.74 18.17
N ASP A 118 -0.60 -18.18 17.89
CA ASP A 118 -0.52 -16.76 17.60
C ASP A 118 -1.10 -16.54 16.20
N LYS A 119 -2.32 -15.98 16.17
CA LYS A 119 -3.10 -15.68 14.97
C LYS A 119 -2.35 -14.62 14.15
N GLY A 120 -1.49 -15.07 13.25
CA GLY A 120 -0.61 -14.21 12.47
C GLY A 120 0.82 -14.74 12.36
N THR A 121 1.15 -15.85 13.02
CA THR A 121 2.46 -16.52 12.87
C THR A 121 2.78 -16.73 11.40
N ILE A 122 3.86 -16.08 10.96
CA ILE A 122 4.34 -16.14 9.60
C ILE A 122 5.33 -17.30 9.50
N ARG A 123 5.02 -18.29 8.68
CA ARG A 123 5.93 -19.38 8.36
C ARG A 123 6.78 -18.97 7.18
N ARG A 124 8.11 -19.03 7.36
CA ARG A 124 9.10 -18.72 6.34
C ARG A 124 9.51 -20.01 5.64
N PHE A 125 9.16 -20.11 4.37
CA PHE A 125 9.59 -21.16 3.48
C PHE A 125 10.85 -20.70 2.74
N HIS A 126 11.82 -21.58 2.64
CA HIS A 126 13.08 -21.34 1.92
C HIS A 126 13.71 -22.69 1.51
N ALA A 127 14.82 -22.66 0.77
CA ALA A 127 15.46 -23.86 0.22
C ALA A 127 15.76 -24.99 1.23
N MET A 128 16.00 -24.67 2.51
CA MET A 128 16.27 -25.66 3.57
C MET A 128 15.02 -26.04 4.39
N LYS A 129 13.89 -25.35 4.17
CA LYS A 129 12.64 -25.56 4.90
C LYS A 129 11.46 -25.24 3.99
N THR A 130 11.13 -26.20 3.12
CA THR A 130 10.06 -26.10 2.12
C THR A 130 8.70 -26.59 2.62
N GLU A 131 8.64 -27.09 3.85
CA GLU A 131 7.46 -27.74 4.39
C GLU A 131 7.22 -27.36 5.86
N TRP A 132 5.95 -27.04 6.15
CA TRP A 132 5.44 -26.67 7.46
C TRP A 132 4.08 -27.32 7.69
N GLY A 133 3.77 -27.69 8.93
CA GLY A 133 2.53 -28.39 9.24
C GLY A 133 2.39 -28.71 10.71
N PHE A 134 1.50 -29.65 11.01
CA PHE A 134 1.19 -30.05 12.37
C PHE A 134 1.46 -31.54 12.55
N ALA A 135 2.53 -31.88 13.28
CA ALA A 135 2.86 -33.26 13.63
C ALA A 135 1.71 -33.92 14.42
N GLN A 136 1.12 -33.19 15.36
CA GLN A 136 -0.03 -33.62 16.15
C GLN A 136 -1.33 -33.00 15.60
N PHE A 137 -1.64 -33.28 14.32
CA PHE A 137 -2.79 -32.69 13.65
C PHE A 137 -4.10 -33.20 14.28
N LEU A 138 -4.28 -34.51 14.37
CA LEU A 138 -5.45 -35.13 15.00
C LEU A 138 -5.06 -36.49 15.63
N PRO A 139 -5.48 -36.79 16.86
CA PRO A 139 -5.24 -38.10 17.45
C PRO A 139 -5.85 -39.22 16.60
N SER A 140 -5.10 -40.29 16.37
CA SER A 140 -5.53 -41.42 15.55
C SER A 140 -6.77 -42.10 16.13
N THR A 141 -6.92 -42.12 17.46
CA THR A 141 -8.12 -42.62 18.14
C THR A 141 -9.36 -41.79 17.79
N LYS A 142 -9.24 -40.46 17.73
CA LYS A 142 -10.33 -39.55 17.34
C LYS A 142 -10.60 -39.61 15.85
N PHE A 143 -9.56 -39.77 15.01
CA PHE A 143 -9.73 -39.89 13.57
C PHE A 143 -10.50 -41.15 13.18
N ASN A 144 -10.20 -42.29 13.82
CA ASN A 144 -10.84 -43.58 13.57
C ASN A 144 -12.16 -43.81 14.32
N ASP A 145 -12.52 -42.92 15.26
CA ASP A 145 -13.80 -43.00 15.97
C ASP A 145 -14.95 -42.62 15.03
N ALA A 146 -15.84 -43.58 14.78
CA ALA A 146 -17.01 -43.40 13.91
C ALA A 146 -17.92 -42.23 14.37
N LYS A 147 -17.94 -41.88 15.66
CA LYS A 147 -18.75 -40.75 16.17
C LYS A 147 -18.12 -39.38 15.88
N SER A 148 -16.83 -39.35 15.56
CA SER A 148 -16.09 -38.13 15.26
C SER A 148 -16.22 -37.69 13.80
N GLY A 149 -16.67 -38.56 12.90
CA GLY A 149 -17.05 -38.22 11.52
C GLY A 149 -15.90 -37.92 10.55
N TYR A 150 -14.63 -38.01 10.98
CA TYR A 150 -13.47 -37.70 10.13
C TYR A 150 -13.12 -38.82 9.14
N LEU A 151 -13.42 -40.07 9.49
CA LEU A 151 -13.30 -41.25 8.63
C LEU A 151 -14.66 -41.93 8.52
N VAL A 152 -15.31 -41.81 7.35
CA VAL A 152 -16.65 -42.37 7.07
C VAL A 152 -16.53 -43.22 5.81
N GLU A 153 -17.01 -44.46 5.86
CA GLU A 153 -16.94 -45.41 4.74
C GLU A 153 -15.52 -45.57 4.15
N ASP A 154 -14.50 -45.62 5.04
CA ASP A 154 -13.09 -45.69 4.65
C ASP A 154 -12.63 -44.49 3.79
N SER A 155 -13.30 -43.34 3.91
CA SER A 155 -12.95 -42.09 3.24
C SER A 155 -12.78 -40.94 4.22
N CYS A 156 -11.82 -40.06 3.96
CA CYS A 156 -11.58 -38.84 4.71
C CYS A 156 -11.34 -37.65 3.76
N VAL A 157 -11.56 -36.43 4.25
CA VAL A 157 -11.39 -35.20 3.48
C VAL A 157 -10.54 -34.21 4.27
N PHE A 158 -9.42 -33.81 3.68
CA PHE A 158 -8.53 -32.76 4.18
C PHE A 158 -8.63 -31.49 3.32
N GLY A 159 -8.08 -30.39 3.81
CA GLY A 159 -7.89 -29.23 2.96
C GLY A 159 -6.93 -28.19 3.52
N ALA A 160 -6.69 -27.15 2.71
CA ALA A 160 -5.71 -26.11 2.97
C ALA A 160 -6.26 -24.71 2.65
N GLU A 161 -5.87 -23.74 3.48
CA GLU A 161 -5.92 -22.32 3.15
C GLU A 161 -4.52 -21.74 3.32
N VAL A 162 -3.98 -21.10 2.28
CA VAL A 162 -2.63 -20.52 2.30
C VAL A 162 -2.69 -19.05 1.90
N PHE A 163 -2.10 -18.18 2.71
CA PHE A 163 -2.05 -16.75 2.47
C PHE A 163 -0.60 -16.30 2.42
N VAL A 164 -0.10 -16.09 1.21
CA VAL A 164 1.27 -15.62 0.98
C VAL A 164 1.37 -14.12 1.23
N ILE A 165 2.37 -13.73 2.04
CA ILE A 165 2.66 -12.36 2.41
C ILE A 165 3.79 -11.86 1.51
N LYS A 166 3.44 -10.97 0.58
CA LYS A 166 4.39 -10.27 -0.28
C LYS A 166 4.75 -8.92 0.33
N CYS A 167 6.03 -8.69 0.60
CA CYS A 167 6.54 -7.42 1.13
C CYS A 167 6.64 -6.31 0.06
N THR A 168 5.58 -6.08 -0.71
CA THR A 168 5.54 -5.04 -1.76
C THR A 168 5.01 -3.70 -1.23
N GLY A 169 5.23 -3.43 0.07
CA GLY A 169 4.74 -2.22 0.73
C GLY A 169 5.28 -0.96 0.05
N LYS A 170 4.40 0.00 -0.22
CA LYS A 170 4.77 1.32 -0.75
C LYS A 170 4.88 2.30 0.41
N GLY A 171 6.06 2.88 0.61
CA GLY A 171 6.28 3.97 1.55
C GLY A 171 6.25 5.35 0.89
N GLU A 172 5.89 6.35 1.67
CA GLU A 172 6.10 7.76 1.36
C GLU A 172 7.04 8.41 2.37
N ARG A 173 7.83 9.37 1.91
CA ARG A 173 8.71 10.16 2.77
C ARG A 173 8.39 11.64 2.60
N ILE A 174 8.05 12.29 3.70
CA ILE A 174 7.98 13.75 3.81
C ILE A 174 9.31 14.28 4.37
N SER A 175 9.84 15.33 3.75
CA SER A 175 11.02 16.03 4.26
C SER A 175 10.79 17.54 4.27
N ILE A 176 11.20 18.19 5.35
CA ILE A 176 11.36 19.64 5.41
C ILE A 176 12.66 19.98 4.69
N LEU A 177 12.62 21.00 3.85
CA LEU A 177 13.78 21.56 3.17
C LEU A 177 14.39 22.65 4.04
N SER A 178 15.68 22.52 4.34
CA SER A 178 16.45 23.53 5.05
C SER A 178 17.79 23.73 4.31
N PRO A 179 17.99 24.87 3.63
CA PRO A 179 17.04 25.99 3.45
C PRO A 179 15.87 25.65 2.52
N PRO A 180 14.75 26.41 2.57
CA PRO A 180 13.66 26.26 1.59
C PRO A 180 14.13 26.67 0.19
N ILE A 181 13.55 26.05 -0.84
CA ILE A 181 13.84 26.43 -2.23
C ILE A 181 13.00 27.64 -2.58
N THR A 182 13.65 28.77 -2.85
CA THR A 182 12.96 30.02 -3.15
C THR A 182 12.97 30.33 -4.64
N GLY A 183 11.98 31.10 -5.09
CA GLY A 183 11.91 31.57 -6.47
C GLY A 183 11.01 32.78 -6.59
N TYR A 184 11.28 33.58 -7.62
CA TYR A 184 10.61 34.86 -7.84
C TYR A 184 10.23 34.99 -9.31
N CYS A 185 9.02 35.49 -9.57
CA CYS A 185 8.59 35.87 -10.92
C CYS A 185 7.97 37.26 -10.91
N ARG A 186 8.31 38.04 -11.94
CA ARG A 186 7.73 39.34 -12.24
C ARG A 186 7.05 39.27 -13.60
N TRP A 187 5.77 39.60 -13.63
CA TRP A 187 4.92 39.56 -14.80
C TRP A 187 4.33 40.94 -15.07
N GLU A 188 4.74 41.52 -16.21
CA GLU A 188 4.19 42.78 -16.70
C GLU A 188 3.09 42.52 -17.73
N ILE A 189 1.92 43.10 -17.49
CA ILE A 189 0.73 42.94 -18.31
C ILE A 189 0.42 44.31 -18.92
N GLY A 190 0.78 44.50 -20.18
CA GLY A 190 0.44 45.72 -20.91
C GLY A 190 -0.97 45.70 -21.49
N LYS A 191 -1.49 46.88 -21.81
CA LYS A 191 -2.83 47.08 -22.37
C LYS A 191 -3.94 46.50 -21.48
N PHE A 192 -3.78 46.61 -20.16
CA PHE A 192 -4.69 45.97 -19.19
C PHE A 192 -6.15 46.36 -19.42
N SER A 193 -6.42 47.61 -19.75
CA SER A 193 -7.78 48.13 -19.98
C SER A 193 -8.50 47.45 -21.16
N ALA A 194 -7.75 46.86 -22.10
CA ALA A 194 -8.29 46.09 -23.21
C ALA A 194 -8.56 44.61 -22.87
N LEU A 195 -8.16 44.14 -21.69
CA LEU A 195 -8.35 42.74 -21.29
C LEU A 195 -9.77 42.50 -20.79
N ASN A 196 -10.46 41.58 -21.46
CA ASN A 196 -11.80 41.12 -21.08
C ASN A 196 -11.85 39.61 -20.76
N VAL A 197 -10.75 38.89 -20.98
CA VAL A 197 -10.62 37.45 -20.75
C VAL A 197 -9.41 37.17 -19.86
N GLU A 198 -9.27 35.92 -19.42
CA GLU A 198 -8.10 35.48 -18.64
C GLU A 198 -6.80 35.68 -19.40
N CYS A 199 -5.74 36.03 -18.69
CA CYS A 199 -4.39 36.04 -19.23
C CYS A 199 -3.44 35.21 -18.37
N LEU A 200 -2.45 34.63 -19.04
CA LEU A 200 -1.48 33.69 -18.48
C LEU A 200 -0.09 34.33 -18.47
N SER A 201 0.67 34.13 -17.39
CA SER A 201 2.09 34.42 -17.41
C SER A 201 2.86 33.39 -18.24
N LYS A 202 4.12 33.68 -18.57
CA LYS A 202 5.05 32.63 -18.98
C LYS A 202 5.29 31.69 -17.81
N GLU A 203 5.53 30.41 -18.11
CA GLU A 203 5.96 29.45 -17.10
C GLU A 203 7.33 29.86 -16.52
N PHE A 204 7.50 29.69 -15.21
CA PHE A 204 8.77 29.92 -14.53
C PHE A 204 9.09 28.76 -13.58
N LYS A 205 10.37 28.46 -13.39
CA LYS A 205 10.81 27.29 -12.61
C LYS A 205 11.16 27.70 -11.18
N VAL A 206 10.62 27.00 -10.20
CA VAL A 206 11.03 27.07 -8.79
C VAL A 206 11.20 25.65 -8.27
N GLY A 207 12.42 25.30 -7.88
CA GLY A 207 12.81 23.90 -7.62
C GLY A 207 12.67 23.05 -8.87
N GLU A 208 12.08 21.86 -8.73
CA GLU A 208 11.82 20.95 -9.86
C GLU A 208 10.48 21.21 -10.55
N ARG A 209 9.75 22.25 -10.12
CA ARG A 209 8.39 22.55 -10.60
C ARG A 209 8.36 23.79 -11.47
N LYS A 210 7.48 23.73 -12.47
CA LYS A 210 7.07 24.88 -13.27
C LYS A 210 5.82 25.49 -12.67
N TRP A 211 5.80 26.81 -12.57
CA TRP A 211 4.74 27.60 -12.00
C TRP A 211 4.22 28.57 -13.05
N GLU A 212 2.95 28.91 -12.94
CA GLU A 212 2.27 29.86 -13.80
C GLU A 212 1.33 30.73 -12.95
N LEU A 213 1.15 31.98 -13.39
CA LEU A 213 0.15 32.89 -12.86
C LEU A 213 -0.99 33.04 -13.87
N LYS A 214 -2.22 33.15 -13.37
CA LYS A 214 -3.39 33.56 -14.16
C LYS A 214 -4.03 34.78 -13.54
N LEU A 215 -4.50 35.67 -14.39
CA LEU A 215 -5.19 36.90 -14.02
C LEU A 215 -6.53 36.94 -14.75
N TYR A 216 -7.60 37.20 -14.00
CA TYR A 216 -8.89 37.55 -14.55
C TYR A 216 -9.16 39.02 -14.23
N PRO A 217 -9.21 39.92 -15.23
CA PRO A 217 -9.23 41.36 -15.02
C PRO A 217 -10.58 41.87 -14.47
N LYS A 218 -11.67 41.14 -14.69
CA LYS A 218 -13.04 41.53 -14.31
C LYS A 218 -13.80 40.34 -13.71
N ALA A 219 -13.29 39.78 -12.62
CA ALA A 219 -13.98 38.72 -11.90
C ALA A 219 -15.11 39.32 -11.06
N VAL A 220 -16.32 38.82 -11.25
CA VAL A 220 -17.48 39.12 -10.41
C VAL A 220 -17.50 38.16 -9.23
N SER A 221 -17.70 38.67 -8.02
CA SER A 221 -17.74 37.81 -6.85
C SER A 221 -19.09 37.10 -6.70
N ALA A 222 -19.10 35.87 -6.19
CA ALA A 222 -20.33 35.11 -5.99
C ALA A 222 -21.29 35.74 -4.98
N ASP A 223 -20.75 36.49 -4.01
CA ASP A 223 -21.53 37.09 -2.92
C ASP A 223 -21.99 38.54 -3.22
N ASN A 224 -21.35 39.20 -4.18
CA ASN A 224 -21.66 40.58 -4.57
C ASN A 224 -21.42 40.73 -6.07
N ALA A 225 -22.51 40.66 -6.85
CA ALA A 225 -22.48 40.65 -8.30
C ALA A 225 -22.12 42.02 -8.91
N ASP A 226 -22.23 43.10 -8.14
CA ASP A 226 -22.03 44.47 -8.63
C ASP A 226 -20.59 44.99 -8.46
N GLU A 227 -19.75 44.30 -7.68
CA GLU A 227 -18.35 44.65 -7.48
C GLU A 227 -17.40 43.79 -8.33
N SER A 228 -16.60 44.47 -9.16
CA SER A 228 -15.59 43.83 -10.00
C SER A 228 -14.21 43.83 -9.33
N TYR A 229 -13.60 42.65 -9.25
CA TYR A 229 -12.27 42.42 -8.70
C TYR A 229 -11.33 41.89 -9.79
N ILE A 230 -10.04 42.16 -9.62
CA ILE A 230 -9.02 41.31 -10.21
C ILE A 230 -8.97 40.02 -9.40
N LYS A 231 -9.00 38.88 -10.10
CA LYS A 231 -8.70 37.56 -9.55
C LYS A 231 -7.31 37.12 -9.98
N LEU A 232 -6.49 36.67 -9.02
CA LEU A 232 -5.21 36.03 -9.28
C LEU A 232 -5.28 34.53 -8.98
N PHE A 233 -4.52 33.75 -9.73
CA PHE A 233 -4.37 32.32 -9.52
C PHE A 233 -2.89 31.95 -9.64
N LEU A 234 -2.40 31.19 -8.66
CA LEU A 234 -1.07 30.56 -8.73
C LEU A 234 -1.26 29.06 -8.92
N SER A 235 -0.65 28.50 -9.96
CA SER A 235 -0.61 27.06 -10.19
C SER A 235 0.77 26.54 -10.51
N VAL A 236 0.96 25.25 -10.21
CA VAL A 236 2.04 24.42 -10.74
C VAL A 236 1.57 23.85 -12.08
N SER A 237 2.21 24.26 -13.17
CA SER A 237 1.93 23.76 -14.51
C SER A 237 2.62 22.42 -14.74
N CYS A 238 2.10 21.63 -15.70
CA CYS A 238 2.75 20.42 -16.20
C CYS A 238 3.24 19.43 -15.12
N TRP A 239 2.48 19.27 -14.02
CA TRP A 239 2.83 18.36 -12.92
C TRP A 239 3.16 16.94 -13.42
N ASP A 240 2.39 16.45 -14.38
CA ASP A 240 2.51 15.08 -14.91
C ASP A 240 3.66 14.94 -15.93
N GLN A 241 4.18 16.04 -16.47
CA GLN A 241 5.28 16.07 -17.44
C GLN A 241 6.64 16.38 -16.79
N THR A 242 6.65 16.75 -15.51
CA THR A 242 7.88 17.06 -14.76
C THR A 242 8.08 16.05 -13.63
N PRO A 243 9.20 15.33 -13.58
CA PRO A 243 9.55 14.52 -12.41
C PRO A 243 9.66 15.40 -11.16
N PRO A 244 9.22 14.92 -9.98
CA PRO A 244 8.56 13.64 -9.75
C PRO A 244 7.08 13.66 -10.16
N GLN A 245 6.63 12.64 -10.91
CA GLN A 245 5.23 12.55 -11.40
C GLN A 245 4.19 12.35 -10.29
N LYS A 246 4.64 11.92 -9.11
CA LYS A 246 3.82 11.72 -7.92
C LYS A 246 4.44 12.46 -6.75
N GLY A 247 3.61 12.88 -5.81
CA GLY A 247 4.03 13.55 -4.58
C GLY A 247 3.18 14.76 -4.26
N LYS A 248 3.59 15.46 -3.22
CA LYS A 248 3.02 16.73 -2.78
C LYS A 248 4.17 17.66 -2.43
N LEU A 249 3.95 18.96 -2.53
CA LEU A 249 4.87 19.94 -1.98
C LEU A 249 4.10 20.95 -1.14
N TYR A 250 4.72 21.43 -0.09
CA TYR A 250 4.20 22.54 0.70
C TYR A 250 5.01 23.78 0.36
N ALA A 251 4.32 24.83 -0.09
CA ALA A 251 4.97 26.09 -0.41
C ALA A 251 4.25 27.24 0.28
N LYS A 252 5.05 28.14 0.84
CA LYS A 252 4.63 29.49 1.20
C LYS A 252 4.85 30.40 0.01
N TYR A 253 3.92 31.29 -0.27
CA TYR A 253 4.08 32.24 -1.37
C TYR A 253 3.39 33.56 -1.07
N THR A 254 3.90 34.62 -1.69
CA THR A 254 3.35 35.97 -1.63
C THR A 254 3.03 36.44 -3.03
N LEU A 255 1.74 36.67 -3.33
CA LEU A 255 1.29 37.29 -4.57
C LEU A 255 1.14 38.79 -4.35
N ARG A 256 1.65 39.60 -5.28
CA ARG A 256 1.72 41.05 -5.15
C ARG A 256 1.34 41.76 -6.44
N VAL A 257 0.48 42.77 -6.36
CA VAL A 257 0.37 43.83 -7.37
C VAL A 257 1.20 45.03 -6.91
N ARG A 258 2.18 45.40 -7.73
CA ARG A 258 3.19 46.39 -7.36
C ARG A 258 2.69 47.82 -7.62
N ASP A 259 2.71 48.64 -6.58
CA ASP A 259 2.68 50.11 -6.71
C ASP A 259 4.08 50.57 -7.18
N ARG A 260 4.15 51.26 -8.32
CA ARG A 260 5.41 51.66 -8.94
C ARG A 260 6.05 52.90 -8.32
N ARG A 261 5.38 53.59 -7.40
CA ARG A 261 5.98 54.73 -6.69
C ARG A 261 7.05 54.26 -5.72
N THR A 262 8.08 55.08 -5.56
CA THR A 262 9.09 54.89 -4.50
C THR A 262 8.40 54.94 -3.14
N GLY A 263 8.46 53.87 -2.35
CA GLY A 263 7.75 53.75 -1.07
C GLY A 263 6.23 53.53 -1.18
N GLY A 264 5.72 53.23 -2.38
CA GLY A 264 4.30 52.96 -2.60
C GLY A 264 3.81 51.71 -1.88
N LYS A 265 2.58 51.76 -1.36
CA LYS A 265 1.95 50.61 -0.70
C LYS A 265 1.48 49.60 -1.74
N HIS A 266 2.17 48.47 -1.82
CA HIS A 266 1.78 47.34 -2.67
C HIS A 266 0.51 46.66 -2.13
N GLU A 267 -0.21 45.98 -3.01
CA GLU A 267 -1.29 45.07 -2.60
C GLU A 267 -0.75 43.65 -2.67
N GLU A 268 -0.75 42.95 -1.55
CA GLU A 268 -0.18 41.61 -1.46
C GLU A 268 -0.96 40.69 -0.53
N ILE A 269 -0.90 39.40 -0.84
CA ILE A 269 -1.40 38.32 0.02
C ILE A 269 -0.31 37.28 0.19
N THR A 270 -0.14 36.79 1.41
CA THR A 270 0.76 35.67 1.72
C THR A 270 -0.06 34.49 2.19
N ASP A 271 0.24 33.31 1.66
CA ASP A 271 -0.43 32.06 2.02
C ASP A 271 0.56 30.91 2.04
N SER A 272 0.15 29.77 2.58
CA SER A 272 0.93 28.53 2.58
C SER A 272 0.03 27.34 2.33
N LYS A 273 0.32 26.59 1.27
CA LYS A 273 -0.59 25.57 0.75
C LYS A 273 0.15 24.32 0.29
N TRP A 274 -0.58 23.20 0.31
CA TRP A 274 -0.15 21.93 -0.27
C TRP A 274 -0.53 21.87 -1.74
N PHE A 275 0.44 21.67 -2.61
CA PHE A 275 0.23 21.43 -4.03
C PHE A 275 0.40 19.94 -4.33
N SER A 276 -0.45 19.41 -5.21
CA SER A 276 -0.45 18.02 -5.64
C SER A 276 -0.96 17.88 -7.07
N THR A 277 -0.93 16.66 -7.61
CA THR A 277 -1.58 16.32 -8.89
C THR A 277 -3.07 16.66 -8.91
N SER A 278 -3.79 16.50 -7.78
CA SER A 278 -5.22 16.76 -7.64
C SER A 278 -5.56 18.21 -7.26
N LYS A 279 -4.61 18.93 -6.65
CA LYS A 279 -4.77 20.35 -6.30
C LYS A 279 -3.52 21.12 -6.73
N ARG A 280 -3.53 21.56 -7.99
CA ARG A 280 -2.38 22.18 -8.65
C ARG A 280 -2.24 23.68 -8.41
N GLY A 281 -3.28 24.34 -7.90
CA GLY A 281 -3.27 25.77 -7.73
C GLY A 281 -4.42 26.29 -6.88
N TYR A 282 -4.31 27.58 -6.57
CA TYR A 282 -5.20 28.30 -5.66
C TYR A 282 -5.50 29.68 -6.25
N ASP A 283 -6.78 30.04 -6.25
CA ASP A 283 -7.27 31.35 -6.66
C ASP A 283 -7.60 32.24 -5.49
N TYR A 284 -7.51 33.53 -5.78
CA TYR A 284 -7.90 34.64 -4.94
C TYR A 284 -8.90 35.49 -5.72
N PRO A 285 -10.20 35.12 -5.68
CA PRO A 285 -11.24 35.74 -6.51
C PRO A 285 -11.47 37.22 -6.19
N LYS A 286 -11.22 37.63 -4.95
CA LYS A 286 -11.33 39.02 -4.47
C LYS A 286 -9.95 39.59 -4.13
N PHE A 287 -8.97 39.46 -5.03
CA PHE A 287 -7.59 39.90 -4.74
C PHE A 287 -7.47 41.42 -4.65
N LEU A 288 -7.98 42.16 -5.64
CA LEU A 288 -7.89 43.62 -5.68
C LEU A 288 -9.13 44.23 -6.37
N PRO A 289 -9.92 45.09 -5.68
CA PRO A 289 -11.01 45.81 -6.33
C PRO A 289 -10.54 46.64 -7.53
N LEU A 290 -11.33 46.66 -8.61
CA LEU A 290 -11.02 47.49 -9.77
C LEU A 290 -11.06 49.00 -9.48
N SER A 291 -11.87 49.43 -8.52
CA SER A 291 -11.90 50.81 -8.04
C SER A 291 -10.54 51.21 -7.46
N THR A 292 -9.97 50.37 -6.58
CA THR A 292 -8.65 50.57 -5.98
C THR A 292 -7.53 50.50 -7.00
N LEU A 293 -7.64 49.62 -8.00
CA LEU A 293 -6.65 49.52 -9.07
C LEU A 293 -6.56 50.81 -9.92
N LYS A 294 -7.73 51.42 -10.20
CA LYS A 294 -7.85 52.63 -11.02
C LYS A 294 -7.69 53.93 -10.23
N ASP A 295 -7.49 53.83 -8.92
CA ASP A 295 -7.27 54.98 -8.06
C ASP A 295 -5.99 55.70 -8.47
N GLN A 296 -6.12 56.94 -8.96
CA GLN A 296 -4.99 57.76 -9.39
C GLN A 296 -4.06 58.16 -8.23
N SER A 297 -4.53 58.03 -6.98
CA SER A 297 -3.69 58.18 -5.79
C SER A 297 -2.72 57.01 -5.60
N ARG A 298 -2.78 55.97 -6.44
CA ARG A 298 -1.92 54.79 -6.41
C ARG A 298 -1.38 54.45 -7.80
N SER A 299 -0.09 54.10 -7.88
CA SER A 299 0.51 53.72 -9.17
C SER A 299 0.49 52.20 -9.38
N LEU A 300 -0.65 51.56 -9.09
CA LEU A 300 -0.85 50.10 -9.29
C LEU A 300 -1.02 49.76 -10.77
N LEU A 301 -1.74 50.61 -11.52
CA LEU A 301 -1.89 50.55 -12.97
C LEU A 301 -1.32 51.83 -13.58
N ALA A 302 -0.09 51.74 -14.12
CA ALA A 302 0.60 52.88 -14.71
C ALA A 302 0.83 52.66 -16.21
N ASN A 303 0.50 53.66 -17.03
CA ASN A 303 0.57 53.59 -18.49
C ASN A 303 -0.14 52.36 -19.08
N ASP A 304 -1.27 51.98 -18.46
CA ASP A 304 -2.04 50.78 -18.80
C ASP A 304 -1.25 49.46 -18.68
N ILE A 305 -0.23 49.44 -17.81
CA ILE A 305 0.58 48.26 -17.52
C ILE A 305 0.43 47.88 -16.04
N LEU A 306 -0.08 46.68 -15.78
CA LEU A 306 -0.14 46.07 -14.45
C LEU A 306 1.13 45.24 -14.21
N VAL A 307 1.72 45.33 -13.01
CA VAL A 307 2.86 44.48 -12.62
C VAL A 307 2.43 43.56 -11.49
N VAL A 308 2.43 42.26 -11.77
CA VAL A 308 2.18 41.21 -10.79
C VAL A 308 3.50 40.52 -10.48
N GLU A 309 3.77 40.30 -9.20
CA GLU A 309 4.97 39.64 -8.72
C GLU A 309 4.56 38.50 -7.79
N VAL A 310 5.34 37.42 -7.81
CA VAL A 310 5.18 36.30 -6.89
C VAL A 310 6.52 35.87 -6.33
N HIS A 311 6.58 35.72 -5.02
CA HIS A 311 7.69 35.09 -4.31
C HIS A 311 7.21 33.76 -3.76
N ILE A 312 7.95 32.68 -3.99
CA ILE A 312 7.60 31.30 -3.60
C ILE A 312 8.73 30.72 -2.77
N GLU A 313 8.39 30.02 -1.70
CA GLU A 313 9.28 29.28 -0.82
C GLU A 313 8.74 27.86 -0.67
N ILE A 314 9.39 26.88 -1.31
CA ILE A 314 9.06 25.46 -1.15
C ILE A 314 9.72 24.98 0.14
N ILE A 315 8.88 24.65 1.12
CA ILE A 315 9.30 24.30 2.48
C ILE A 315 9.36 22.77 2.65
N SER A 316 8.50 22.01 1.96
CA SER A 316 8.48 20.56 2.09
C SER A 316 8.15 19.87 0.78
N MET A 317 8.69 18.67 0.61
CA MET A 317 8.36 17.76 -0.49
C MET A 317 8.09 16.36 0.04
N VAL A 318 7.07 15.72 -0.54
CA VAL A 318 6.70 14.32 -0.31
C VAL A 318 7.12 13.51 -1.54
N LYS A 319 8.03 12.54 -1.33
CA LYS A 319 8.45 11.58 -2.36
C LYS A 319 7.74 10.24 -2.11
N ILE A 320 7.17 9.68 -3.17
CA ILE A 320 6.48 8.39 -3.17
C ILE A 320 7.43 7.35 -3.78
N ASN A 321 7.38 6.11 -3.28
CA ASN A 321 8.25 4.95 -3.62
C ASN A 321 9.46 4.76 -2.69
N PHE A 322 9.27 4.90 -1.38
CA PHE A 322 10.23 4.28 -0.46
C PHE A 322 9.91 2.79 -0.38
N THR A 323 10.76 1.94 -0.95
CA THR A 323 10.71 0.49 -0.74
C THR A 323 11.36 0.18 0.60
N ASN A 324 10.72 -0.67 1.41
CA ASN A 324 11.38 -1.28 2.57
C ASN A 324 12.37 -2.33 2.07
N GLU A 325 13.41 -1.89 1.36
CA GLU A 325 14.60 -2.71 1.19
C GLU A 325 15.24 -2.79 2.56
N LYS A 326 15.15 -3.97 3.19
CA LYS A 326 16.08 -4.32 4.26
C LYS A 326 17.47 -4.11 3.66
N ARG A 327 18.22 -3.15 4.17
CA ARG A 327 19.65 -3.06 3.89
C ARG A 327 20.26 -4.39 4.32
N GLU A 328 20.83 -5.11 3.36
CA GLU A 328 21.70 -6.26 3.63
C GLU A 328 22.93 -5.82 4.42
#